data_AF-A6I1U4-F1
#
_entry.id   AF-A6I1U4-F1
#
_cell.length_a   1.000
_cell.length_b   1.000
_cell.length_c   1.000
_cell.angle_alpha   90.00
_cell.angle_beta   90.00
_cell.angle_gamma   90.00
#
_symmetry.space_group_name_H-M   'P 1'
#
loop_
_entity.id
_entity.type
_entity.pdbx_description
1 polymer ?
#
loop_
_entity_poly.entity_id
_entity_poly.type
_entity_poly.pdbx_seq_one_letter_code
_entity_poly.pdbx_strand_id
1 'polypeptide(L)'
;MNTEELELLSDSKYRNYVAAIDKALKNFEYSSEWADLISALGKLNKVLQNNAKYQVVPKKLTIGKRLAQCLHPALPGGVHRKALETYEIIFKIIGPKRLAKDLFLYSSGLFPLLANAAMSVKPTLLSLYEIYYLPLGKTLKPGLQGLLTGILPGLEEGSEYYERTNTLLEKVAAAVEQSAFYSALWGSLLTSPAVRLPGITYVLAHLNRKLSMEDQLYIIGSDIELMVEAVSTSVQDSSVLVQRSTLDLILFCFPFHMSQATRPDMIRILSAALHVVLRRDMSLNRRLYAWLLGFDNNGAIIGPRSTRHSNPEEHATYYFTTFSKELLVQAMVGILQVNGFGEESTLMQDLKPFRILISLLDKPELGPVILEDVLIEVFRTLYSQCKAELDLQMEPPFSKDRAQLSSKLRENKKTAELIKTANLLFNSFEPYYMWDYIARWFEECCRHFFFCFRRTLHARLEVGPGDSSDASEFQLTTFCSLVDFLLDIVSLETYIEIQTEHLPQLLLRMISALTSHLQTLRLSELTDSLRLCSKILSKVQPPLLSAGTGGVVQFPSGQNSAVKEWEDKKVISAEFLLSDRFRAEHF
;
A
#
# COMPACT_ATOMS: atom_id res chain seq x y z
N MET A 1 -20.45 17.25 -39.04
CA MET A 1 -19.85 18.19 -40.01
C MET A 1 -19.86 19.56 -39.39
N ASN A 2 -18.79 20.34 -39.56
CA ASN A 2 -18.75 21.71 -39.07
C ASN A 2 -19.60 22.63 -39.95
N THR A 3 -20.15 23.70 -39.38
CA THR A 3 -20.90 24.75 -40.11
C THR A 3 -20.10 25.35 -41.27
N GLU A 4 -18.82 25.62 -41.07
CA GLU A 4 -17.91 26.11 -42.12
C GLU A 4 -17.71 25.10 -43.27
N GLU A 5 -17.74 23.79 -42.98
CA GLU A 5 -17.63 22.76 -44.02
C GLU A 5 -18.90 22.74 -44.89
N LEU A 6 -20.08 22.94 -44.28
CA LEU A 6 -21.35 23.04 -44.97
C LEU A 6 -21.42 24.27 -45.89
N GLU A 7 -20.87 25.40 -45.45
CA GLU A 7 -20.75 26.61 -46.29
C GLU A 7 -19.81 26.38 -47.48
N LEU A 8 -18.67 25.71 -47.26
CA LEU A 8 -17.73 25.42 -48.35
C LEU A 8 -18.29 24.44 -49.39
N LEU A 9 -19.27 23.62 -49.05
CA LEU A 9 -19.91 22.71 -50.00
C LEU A 9 -20.69 23.44 -51.12
N SER A 10 -21.03 24.73 -50.94
CA SER A 10 -21.58 25.53 -52.04
C SER A 10 -20.53 25.86 -53.10
N ASP A 11 -19.23 25.88 -52.77
CA ASP A 11 -18.13 26.09 -53.72
C ASP A 11 -17.89 24.82 -54.56
N SER A 12 -18.05 24.94 -55.88
CA SER A 12 -17.75 23.86 -56.83
C SER A 12 -16.30 23.36 -56.73
N LYS A 13 -15.34 24.25 -56.50
CA LYS A 13 -13.92 23.88 -56.37
C LYS A 13 -13.67 23.07 -55.09
N TYR A 14 -14.38 23.37 -54.00
CA TYR A 14 -14.31 22.57 -52.78
C TYR A 14 -14.97 21.19 -52.96
N ARG A 15 -16.11 21.11 -53.64
CA ARG A 15 -16.72 19.80 -53.99
C ARG A 15 -15.78 18.92 -54.82
N ASN A 16 -15.02 19.50 -55.76
CA ASN A 16 -13.99 18.79 -56.50
C ASN A 16 -12.84 18.32 -55.59
N TYR A 17 -12.45 19.12 -54.60
CA TYR A 17 -11.46 18.73 -53.60
C TYR A 17 -11.95 17.55 -52.74
N VAL A 18 -13.20 17.57 -52.28
CA VAL A 18 -13.83 16.45 -51.55
C VAL A 18 -13.78 15.16 -52.40
N ALA A 19 -14.21 15.23 -53.66
CA ALA A 19 -14.20 14.08 -54.57
C ALA A 19 -12.76 13.55 -54.83
N ALA A 20 -11.78 14.45 -54.94
CA ALA A 20 -10.38 14.08 -55.10
C ALA A 20 -9.82 13.38 -53.85
N ILE A 21 -10.21 13.84 -52.65
CA ILE A 21 -9.85 13.20 -51.39
C ILE A 21 -10.50 11.82 -51.27
N ASP A 22 -11.78 11.67 -51.59
CA ASP A 22 -12.45 10.36 -51.58
C ASP A 22 -11.77 9.38 -52.56
N LYS A 23 -11.38 9.85 -53.75
CA LYS A 23 -10.61 9.04 -54.71
C LYS A 23 -9.22 8.67 -54.18
N ALA A 24 -8.54 9.58 -53.48
CA ALA A 24 -7.25 9.30 -52.86
C ALA A 24 -7.40 8.25 -51.73
N LEU A 25 -8.41 8.39 -50.88
CA LEU A 25 -8.68 7.51 -49.75
C LEU A 25 -9.01 6.07 -50.17
N LYS A 26 -9.69 5.87 -51.31
CA LYS A 26 -9.94 4.52 -51.86
C LYS A 26 -8.66 3.72 -52.10
N ASN A 27 -7.51 4.36 -52.37
CA ASN A 27 -6.25 3.62 -52.56
C ASN A 27 -5.80 2.87 -51.30
N PHE A 28 -6.20 3.32 -50.11
CA PHE A 28 -5.88 2.64 -48.85
C PHE A 28 -6.71 1.35 -48.65
N GLU A 29 -7.84 1.19 -49.34
CA GLU A 29 -8.69 0.00 -49.24
C GLU A 29 -8.16 -1.17 -50.06
N TYR A 30 -7.41 -0.88 -51.13
CA TYR A 30 -6.82 -1.87 -52.02
C TYR A 30 -5.33 -2.12 -51.75
N SER A 31 -4.80 -1.60 -50.63
CA SER A 31 -3.40 -1.78 -50.26
C SER A 31 -3.19 -3.17 -49.68
N SER A 32 -2.36 -3.98 -50.33
CA SER A 32 -1.97 -5.33 -49.85
C SER A 32 -0.59 -5.35 -49.21
N GLU A 33 0.29 -4.45 -49.65
CA GLU A 33 1.66 -4.35 -49.17
C GLU A 33 1.95 -2.98 -48.54
N TRP A 34 3.00 -2.91 -47.72
CA TRP A 34 3.41 -1.65 -47.10
C TRP A 34 3.83 -0.59 -48.13
N ALA A 35 4.33 -0.99 -49.31
CA ALA A 35 4.69 -0.09 -50.40
C ALA A 35 3.46 0.61 -51.01
N ASP A 36 2.30 -0.05 -51.02
CA ASP A 36 1.04 0.52 -51.47
C ASP A 36 0.59 1.67 -50.56
N LEU A 37 0.83 1.55 -49.25
CA LEU A 37 0.54 2.61 -48.28
C LEU A 37 1.39 3.86 -48.56
N ILE A 38 2.68 3.71 -48.89
CA ILE A 38 3.54 4.85 -49.27
C ILE A 38 2.98 5.54 -50.52
N SER A 39 2.56 4.76 -51.51
CA SER A 39 1.97 5.28 -52.75
C SER A 39 0.63 5.98 -52.50
N ALA A 40 -0.23 5.40 -51.64
CA ALA A 40 -1.51 5.98 -51.24
C ALA A 40 -1.33 7.30 -50.48
N LEU A 41 -0.39 7.36 -49.52
CA LEU A 41 0.01 8.57 -48.81
C LEU A 41 0.56 9.62 -49.78
N GLY A 42 1.40 9.23 -50.74
CA GLY A 42 1.92 10.13 -51.77
C GLY A 42 0.83 10.78 -52.63
N LYS A 43 -0.17 9.99 -53.06
CA LYS A 43 -1.35 10.52 -53.77
C LYS A 43 -2.15 11.47 -52.90
N LEU A 44 -2.35 11.13 -51.62
CA LEU A 44 -3.05 12.00 -50.67
C LEU A 44 -2.31 13.33 -50.45
N ASN A 45 -0.98 13.30 -50.26
CA ASN A 45 -0.15 14.50 -50.10
C ASN A 45 -0.32 15.46 -51.27
N LYS A 46 -0.28 14.95 -52.51
CA LYS A 46 -0.46 15.76 -53.72
C LYS A 46 -1.83 16.43 -53.76
N VAL A 47 -2.90 15.71 -53.39
CA VAL A 47 -4.27 16.27 -53.35
C VAL A 47 -4.40 17.35 -52.28
N LEU A 48 -3.82 17.14 -51.10
CA LEU A 48 -3.81 18.12 -50.01
C LEU A 48 -3.06 19.40 -50.41
N GLN A 49 -1.84 19.27 -50.93
CA GLN A 49 -1.00 20.41 -51.33
C GLN A 49 -1.63 21.24 -52.45
N ASN A 50 -2.20 20.60 -53.47
CA ASN A 50 -2.86 21.28 -54.57
C ASN A 50 -4.10 22.10 -54.14
N ASN A 51 -4.64 21.81 -52.96
CA ASN A 51 -5.85 22.45 -52.42
C ASN A 51 -5.58 23.20 -51.11
N ALA A 52 -4.31 23.52 -50.80
CA ALA A 52 -3.88 24.13 -49.53
C ALA A 52 -4.54 25.49 -49.21
N LYS A 53 -5.14 26.15 -50.21
CA LYS A 53 -5.96 27.36 -50.01
C LYS A 53 -7.19 27.13 -49.12
N TYR A 54 -7.69 25.90 -49.03
CA TYR A 54 -8.80 25.54 -48.14
C TYR A 54 -8.26 25.03 -46.81
N GLN A 55 -8.47 25.78 -45.73
CA GLN A 55 -8.05 25.37 -44.38
C GLN A 55 -8.91 24.25 -43.78
N VAL A 56 -10.06 23.93 -44.39
CA VAL A 56 -10.96 22.86 -43.95
C VAL A 56 -10.67 21.60 -44.77
N VAL A 57 -9.90 20.67 -44.18
CA VAL A 57 -9.60 19.38 -44.81
C VAL A 57 -10.85 18.49 -44.77
N PRO A 58 -11.37 18.06 -45.93
CA PRO A 58 -12.56 17.21 -46.00
C PRO A 58 -12.22 15.79 -45.51
N LYS A 59 -13.22 15.08 -44.99
CA LYS A 59 -13.07 13.70 -44.49
C LYS A 59 -11.94 13.53 -43.46
N LYS A 60 -11.65 14.58 -42.66
CA LYS A 60 -10.56 14.61 -41.68
C LYS A 60 -10.55 13.40 -40.73
N LEU A 61 -11.72 12.90 -40.33
CA LEU A 61 -11.83 11.71 -39.47
C LEU A 61 -11.26 10.45 -40.14
N THR A 62 -11.60 10.22 -41.41
CA THR A 62 -11.10 9.08 -42.17
C THR A 62 -9.62 9.21 -42.44
N ILE A 63 -9.16 10.42 -42.80
CA ILE A 63 -7.72 10.70 -42.98
C ILE A 63 -6.96 10.43 -41.68
N GLY A 64 -7.40 10.97 -40.55
CA GLY A 64 -6.76 10.76 -39.26
C GLY A 64 -6.66 9.28 -38.87
N LYS A 65 -7.74 8.51 -39.08
CA LYS A 65 -7.72 7.05 -38.84
C LYS A 65 -6.71 6.33 -39.74
N ARG A 66 -6.65 6.65 -41.03
CA ARG A 66 -5.67 6.05 -41.95
C ARG A 66 -4.24 6.43 -41.59
N LEU A 67 -3.99 7.68 -41.22
CA LEU A 67 -2.67 8.12 -40.77
C LEU A 67 -2.24 7.42 -39.49
N ALA A 68 -3.13 7.25 -38.51
CA ALA A 68 -2.82 6.49 -37.30
C ALA A 68 -2.49 5.02 -37.60
N GLN A 69 -3.23 4.38 -38.51
CA GLN A 69 -2.91 3.02 -38.98
C GLN A 69 -1.54 2.95 -39.64
N CYS A 70 -1.18 3.94 -40.45
CA CYS A 70 0.15 4.03 -41.08
C CYS A 70 1.30 4.22 -40.08
N LEU A 71 1.01 4.56 -38.81
CA LEU A 71 2.00 4.68 -37.73
C LEU A 71 2.05 3.44 -36.84
N HIS A 72 1.38 2.34 -37.20
CA HIS A 72 1.42 1.10 -36.43
C HIS A 72 2.85 0.55 -36.31
N PRO A 73 3.29 0.06 -35.13
CA PRO A 73 4.65 -0.44 -34.91
C PRO A 73 5.10 -1.56 -35.87
N ALA A 74 4.17 -2.38 -36.36
CA ALA A 74 4.46 -3.46 -37.29
C ALA A 74 4.79 -2.99 -38.73
N LEU A 75 4.61 -1.71 -39.04
CA LEU A 75 4.92 -1.15 -40.37
C LEU A 75 6.36 -0.60 -40.42
N PRO A 76 7.01 -0.64 -41.60
CA PRO A 76 8.38 -0.18 -41.72
C PRO A 76 8.49 1.35 -41.62
N GLY A 77 9.64 1.84 -41.14
CA GLY A 77 9.89 3.27 -40.96
C GLY A 77 9.75 4.14 -42.22
N GLY A 78 9.81 3.54 -43.42
CA GLY A 78 9.47 4.22 -44.68
C GLY A 78 8.02 4.69 -44.72
N VAL A 79 7.07 3.86 -44.28
CA VAL A 79 5.64 4.21 -44.17
C VAL A 79 5.45 5.27 -43.10
N HIS A 80 6.11 5.11 -41.94
CA HIS A 80 6.03 6.09 -40.85
C HIS A 80 6.48 7.49 -41.31
N ARG A 81 7.66 7.61 -41.94
CA ARG A 81 8.16 8.90 -42.46
C ARG A 81 7.18 9.53 -43.44
N LYS A 82 6.60 8.74 -44.35
CA LYS A 82 5.64 9.26 -45.32
C LYS A 82 4.34 9.74 -44.66
N ALA A 83 3.88 9.04 -43.62
CA ALA A 83 2.72 9.46 -42.84
C ALA A 83 3.01 10.75 -42.05
N LEU A 84 4.20 10.87 -41.44
CA LEU A 84 4.63 12.10 -40.75
C LEU A 84 4.70 13.30 -41.70
N GLU A 85 5.14 13.11 -42.95
CA GLU A 85 5.07 14.15 -44.00
C GLU A 85 3.61 14.55 -44.28
N THR A 86 2.68 13.59 -44.33
CA THR A 86 1.25 13.90 -44.48
C THR A 86 0.70 14.70 -43.31
N TYR A 87 1.05 14.35 -42.07
CA TYR A 87 0.70 15.14 -40.88
C TYR A 87 1.23 16.57 -40.99
N GLU A 88 2.50 16.74 -41.39
CA GLU A 88 3.10 18.06 -41.57
C GLU A 88 2.33 18.92 -42.58
N ILE A 89 1.96 18.35 -43.73
CA ILE A 89 1.15 19.03 -44.76
C ILE A 89 -0.19 19.46 -44.17
N ILE A 90 -0.88 18.57 -43.45
CA ILE A 90 -2.17 18.88 -42.82
C ILE A 90 -2.01 20.02 -41.82
N PHE A 91 -1.01 19.96 -40.95
CA PHE A 91 -0.80 20.98 -39.91
C PHE A 91 -0.48 22.35 -40.51
N LYS A 92 0.28 22.41 -41.62
CA LYS A 92 0.49 23.66 -42.38
C LYS A 92 -0.80 24.22 -42.97
N ILE A 93 -1.71 23.36 -43.44
CA ILE A 93 -2.99 23.78 -44.05
C ILE A 93 -3.99 24.28 -43.00
N ILE A 94 -4.17 23.54 -41.91
CA ILE A 94 -5.22 23.83 -40.91
C ILE A 94 -4.79 24.92 -39.92
N GLY A 95 -3.48 25.07 -39.68
CA GLY A 95 -2.91 26.01 -38.72
C GLY A 95 -3.20 25.67 -37.24
N PRO A 96 -2.60 26.41 -36.30
CA PRO A 96 -2.59 26.06 -34.87
C PRO A 96 -3.98 26.09 -34.24
N LYS A 97 -4.85 27.04 -34.61
CA LYS A 97 -6.19 27.17 -34.05
C LYS A 97 -7.08 25.96 -34.35
N ARG A 98 -6.98 25.39 -35.56
CA ARG A 98 -7.75 24.18 -35.94
C ARG A 98 -7.09 22.92 -35.41
N LEU A 99 -5.75 22.87 -35.40
CA LEU A 99 -5.03 21.77 -34.78
C LEU A 99 -5.41 21.59 -33.30
N ALA A 100 -5.53 22.68 -32.54
CA ALA A 100 -6.00 22.62 -31.16
C ALA A 100 -7.42 22.03 -31.02
N LYS A 101 -8.34 22.35 -31.94
CA LYS A 101 -9.69 21.78 -31.96
C LYS A 101 -9.71 20.30 -32.32
N ASP A 102 -8.82 19.89 -33.23
CA ASP A 102 -8.71 18.52 -33.74
C ASP A 102 -7.56 17.75 -33.06
N LEU A 103 -7.14 18.17 -31.86
CA LEU A 103 -5.94 17.67 -31.19
C LEU A 103 -5.99 16.14 -31.03
N PHE A 104 -7.07 15.61 -30.46
CA PHE A 104 -7.23 14.17 -30.24
C PHE A 104 -7.24 13.36 -31.54
N LEU A 105 -7.81 13.91 -32.60
CA LEU A 105 -7.89 13.24 -33.91
C LEU A 105 -6.50 12.95 -34.45
N TYR A 106 -5.65 13.98 -34.53
CA TYR A 106 -4.33 13.84 -35.13
C TYR A 106 -3.27 13.28 -34.15
N SER A 107 -3.50 13.37 -32.85
CA SER A 107 -2.56 12.86 -31.84
C SER A 107 -2.64 11.35 -31.64
N SER A 108 -3.79 10.73 -31.94
CA SER A 108 -4.05 9.31 -31.68
C SER A 108 -3.01 8.34 -32.24
N GLY A 109 -2.45 8.64 -33.41
CA GLY A 109 -1.37 7.85 -34.01
C GLY A 109 0.05 8.35 -33.68
N LEU A 110 0.20 9.64 -33.39
CA LEU A 110 1.51 10.27 -33.16
C LEU A 110 2.08 9.91 -31.79
N PHE A 111 1.28 10.02 -30.73
CA PHE A 111 1.76 9.83 -29.35
C PHE A 111 2.36 8.45 -29.09
N PRO A 112 1.78 7.32 -29.55
CA PRO A 112 2.35 6.00 -29.33
C PRO A 112 3.62 5.70 -30.16
N LEU A 113 3.95 6.53 -31.15
CA LEU A 113 4.95 6.20 -32.16
C LEU A 113 6.39 6.20 -31.61
N LEU A 114 6.75 7.17 -30.76
CA LEU A 114 8.16 7.42 -30.40
C LEU A 114 8.87 6.20 -29.80
N ALA A 115 8.18 5.47 -28.91
CA ALA A 115 8.72 4.27 -28.25
C ALA A 115 9.08 3.14 -29.23
N ASN A 116 8.35 3.03 -30.34
CA ASN A 116 8.46 1.93 -31.29
C ASN A 116 9.06 2.35 -32.64
N ALA A 117 9.37 3.63 -32.80
CA ALA A 117 9.85 4.19 -34.05
C ALA A 117 11.31 3.79 -34.33
N ALA A 118 11.61 3.48 -35.59
CA ALA A 118 12.98 3.32 -36.05
C ALA A 118 13.79 4.61 -35.78
N MET A 119 15.10 4.47 -35.56
CA MET A 119 15.99 5.61 -35.26
C MET A 119 15.85 6.74 -36.29
N SER A 120 15.73 6.41 -37.57
CA SER A 120 15.55 7.40 -38.66
C SER A 120 14.20 8.14 -38.67
N VAL A 121 13.21 7.68 -37.89
CA VAL A 121 11.87 8.27 -37.79
C VAL A 121 11.77 9.23 -36.59
N LYS A 122 12.47 8.92 -35.48
CA LYS A 122 12.43 9.70 -34.23
C LYS A 122 12.72 11.19 -34.43
N PRO A 123 13.77 11.62 -35.19
CA PRO A 123 14.03 13.04 -35.43
C PRO A 123 12.86 13.78 -36.08
N THR A 124 12.19 13.16 -37.06
CA THR A 124 11.06 13.75 -37.77
C THR A 124 9.83 13.89 -36.87
N LEU A 125 9.59 12.91 -36.01
CA LEU A 125 8.50 12.96 -35.03
C LEU A 125 8.74 14.07 -33.98
N LEU A 126 9.96 14.16 -33.44
CA LEU A 126 10.30 15.22 -32.48
C LEU A 126 10.15 16.62 -33.12
N SER A 127 10.56 16.78 -34.38
CA SER A 127 10.35 18.03 -35.13
C SER A 127 8.87 18.39 -35.26
N LEU A 128 7.98 17.40 -35.45
CA LEU A 128 6.53 17.66 -35.49
C LEU A 128 6.02 18.19 -34.15
N TYR A 129 6.47 17.62 -33.03
CA TYR A 129 6.08 18.11 -31.71
C TYR A 129 6.60 19.53 -31.46
N GLU A 130 7.86 19.81 -31.79
CA GLU A 130 8.49 21.11 -31.63
C GLU A 130 7.83 22.21 -32.49
N ILE A 131 7.49 21.90 -33.74
CA ILE A 131 6.99 22.89 -34.70
C ILE A 131 5.48 23.10 -34.58
N TYR A 132 4.69 22.07 -34.24
CA TYR A 132 3.23 22.15 -34.31
C TYR A 132 2.52 21.99 -32.97
N TYR A 133 3.03 21.19 -32.03
CA TYR A 133 2.39 20.98 -30.73
C TYR A 133 2.85 22.01 -29.70
N LEU A 134 4.15 22.27 -29.60
CA LEU A 134 4.71 23.23 -28.65
C LEU A 134 4.10 24.64 -28.81
N PRO A 135 3.92 25.20 -30.03
CA PRO A 135 3.32 26.52 -30.20
C PRO A 135 1.83 26.62 -29.84
N LEU A 136 1.14 25.49 -29.59
CA LEU A 136 -0.25 25.53 -29.10
C LEU A 136 -0.35 26.10 -27.68
N GLY A 137 0.75 26.07 -26.92
CA GLY A 137 0.82 26.62 -25.56
C GLY A 137 -0.31 26.10 -24.69
N LYS A 138 -1.02 27.00 -24.00
CA LYS A 138 -2.13 26.62 -23.09
C LYS A 138 -3.27 25.84 -23.76
N THR A 139 -3.44 25.94 -25.09
CA THR A 139 -4.49 25.15 -25.79
C THR A 139 -4.15 23.66 -25.93
N LEU A 140 -2.92 23.27 -25.59
CA LEU A 140 -2.47 21.89 -25.54
C LEU A 140 -2.97 21.11 -24.31
N LYS A 141 -3.38 21.80 -23.24
CA LYS A 141 -3.77 21.21 -21.95
C LYS A 141 -4.69 19.98 -22.07
N PRO A 142 -5.74 19.96 -22.92
CA PRO A 142 -6.62 18.79 -23.06
C PRO A 142 -5.93 17.50 -23.56
N GLY A 143 -4.86 17.62 -24.34
CA GLY A 143 -4.09 16.48 -24.86
C GLY A 143 -2.71 16.34 -24.22
N LEU A 144 -2.41 17.12 -23.18
CA LEU A 144 -1.07 17.23 -22.60
C LEU A 144 -0.60 15.90 -22.02
N GLN A 145 -1.42 15.21 -21.22
CA GLN A 145 -1.07 13.90 -20.65
C GLN A 145 -0.72 12.88 -21.75
N GLY A 146 -1.50 12.83 -22.83
CA GLY A 146 -1.20 11.97 -23.98
C GLY A 146 0.13 12.35 -24.64
N LEU A 147 0.41 13.64 -24.80
CA LEU A 147 1.67 14.12 -25.38
C LEU A 147 2.85 13.71 -24.49
N LEU A 148 2.75 13.91 -23.17
CA LEU A 148 3.81 13.54 -22.23
C LEU A 148 4.08 12.04 -22.27
N THR A 149 3.05 11.20 -22.24
CA THR A 149 3.20 9.75 -22.41
C THR A 149 3.89 9.39 -23.73
N GLY A 150 3.66 10.16 -24.79
CA GLY A 150 4.32 9.95 -26.09
C GLY A 150 5.75 10.47 -26.19
N ILE A 151 6.14 11.49 -25.42
CA ILE A 151 7.48 12.11 -25.45
C ILE A 151 8.44 11.43 -24.46
N LEU A 152 7.97 11.05 -23.27
CA LEU A 152 8.79 10.47 -22.20
C LEU A 152 9.68 9.29 -22.61
N PRO A 153 9.28 8.39 -23.53
CA PRO A 153 10.18 7.33 -24.03
C PRO A 153 11.47 7.84 -24.67
N GLY A 154 11.54 9.12 -25.08
CA GLY A 154 12.76 9.74 -25.58
C GLY A 154 13.83 10.02 -24.51
N LEU A 155 13.47 9.96 -23.22
CA LEU A 155 14.38 10.11 -22.08
C LEU A 155 15.03 8.78 -21.62
N GLU A 156 15.18 7.83 -22.54
CA GLU A 156 15.94 6.62 -22.29
C GLU A 156 17.43 6.94 -22.06
N GLU A 157 18.01 6.47 -20.97
CA GLU A 157 19.42 6.72 -20.63
C GLU A 157 20.35 6.24 -21.75
N GLY A 158 21.29 7.10 -22.17
CA GLY A 158 22.22 6.81 -23.27
C GLY A 158 21.64 7.00 -24.68
N SER A 159 20.37 7.42 -24.81
CA SER A 159 19.79 7.78 -26.10
C SER A 159 20.40 9.05 -26.68
N GLU A 160 20.73 9.05 -27.97
CA GLU A 160 21.16 10.27 -28.69
C GLU A 160 20.07 11.35 -28.76
N TYR A 161 18.82 10.99 -28.46
CA TYR A 161 17.69 11.90 -28.44
C TYR A 161 17.38 12.45 -27.04
N TYR A 162 18.11 12.03 -26.00
CA TYR A 162 17.83 12.38 -24.61
C TYR A 162 17.77 13.89 -24.40
N GLU A 163 18.85 14.61 -24.74
CA GLU A 163 18.95 16.07 -24.55
C GLU A 163 17.88 16.85 -25.33
N ARG A 164 17.61 16.43 -26.57
CA ARG A 164 16.57 17.05 -27.41
C ARG A 164 15.18 16.85 -26.80
N THR A 165 14.90 15.64 -26.32
CA THR A 165 13.64 15.29 -25.65
C THR A 165 13.48 16.06 -24.34
N ASN A 166 14.55 16.17 -23.55
CA ASN A 166 14.56 16.91 -22.30
C ASN A 166 14.22 18.39 -22.53
N THR A 167 14.94 19.02 -23.47
CA THR A 167 14.71 20.42 -23.86
C THR A 167 13.28 20.65 -24.36
N LEU A 168 12.71 19.69 -25.09
CA LEU A 168 11.32 19.76 -25.55
C LEU A 168 10.36 19.76 -24.36
N LEU A 169 10.54 18.88 -23.38
CA LEU A 169 9.70 18.81 -22.17
C LEU A 169 9.78 20.08 -21.34
N GLU A 170 10.98 20.66 -21.16
CA GLU A 170 11.16 21.95 -20.48
C GLU A 170 10.37 23.07 -21.17
N LYS A 171 10.46 23.14 -22.51
CA LYS A 171 9.71 24.12 -23.32
C LYS A 171 8.21 23.91 -23.21
N VAL A 172 7.75 22.66 -23.23
CA VAL A 172 6.33 22.32 -23.04
C VAL A 172 5.87 22.76 -21.65
N ALA A 173 6.65 22.47 -20.60
CA ALA A 173 6.34 22.88 -19.23
C ALA A 173 6.21 24.41 -19.09
N ALA A 174 7.11 25.17 -19.73
CA ALA A 174 7.01 26.63 -19.78
C ALA A 174 5.78 27.12 -20.56
N ALA A 175 5.44 26.47 -21.68
CA ALA A 175 4.36 26.90 -22.57
C ALA A 175 2.94 26.63 -22.03
N VAL A 176 2.76 25.57 -21.23
CA VAL A 176 1.46 25.16 -20.67
C VAL A 176 1.25 25.59 -19.21
N GLU A 177 2.26 26.19 -18.60
CA GLU A 177 2.43 26.41 -17.15
C GLU A 177 2.90 25.15 -16.41
N GLN A 178 3.88 25.31 -15.51
CA GLN A 178 4.56 24.21 -14.83
C GLN A 178 3.59 23.34 -14.01
N SER A 179 2.68 23.94 -13.23
CA SER A 179 1.70 23.17 -12.43
C SER A 179 0.81 22.29 -13.31
N ALA A 180 0.36 22.78 -14.47
CA ALA A 180 -0.43 21.98 -15.41
C ALA A 180 0.41 20.86 -16.05
N PHE A 181 1.68 21.12 -16.34
CA PHE A 181 2.62 20.12 -16.83
C PHE A 181 2.82 18.98 -15.83
N TYR A 182 3.14 19.29 -14.57
CA TYR A 182 3.36 18.25 -13.56
C TYR A 182 2.07 17.50 -13.23
N SER A 183 0.91 18.15 -13.23
CA SER A 183 -0.39 17.46 -13.09
C SER A 183 -0.59 16.41 -14.19
N ALA A 184 -0.35 16.78 -15.45
CA ALA A 184 -0.44 15.85 -16.57
C ALA A 184 0.63 14.75 -16.50
N LEU A 185 1.84 15.08 -16.02
CA LEU A 185 2.92 14.12 -15.82
C LEU A 185 2.49 13.06 -14.80
N TRP A 186 1.98 13.44 -13.64
CA TRP A 186 1.48 12.50 -12.62
C TRP A 186 0.38 11.59 -13.18
N GLY A 187 -0.55 12.14 -13.97
CA GLY A 187 -1.54 11.34 -14.70
C GLY A 187 -0.91 10.32 -15.66
N SER A 188 0.13 10.69 -16.40
CA SER A 188 0.88 9.76 -17.26
C SER A 188 1.55 8.65 -16.46
N LEU A 189 2.18 8.96 -15.32
CA LEU A 189 2.84 7.96 -14.46
C LEU A 189 1.84 7.01 -13.80
N LEU A 190 0.68 7.51 -13.39
CA LEU A 190 -0.39 6.68 -12.83
C LEU A 190 -0.87 5.64 -13.86
N THR A 191 -1.19 6.10 -15.07
CA THR A 191 -1.87 5.31 -16.11
C THR A 191 -0.95 4.44 -16.97
N SER A 192 0.34 4.75 -17.08
CA SER A 192 1.25 4.03 -18.00
C SER A 192 2.56 3.61 -17.33
N PRO A 193 2.76 2.31 -17.04
CA PRO A 193 3.99 1.79 -16.43
C PRO A 193 5.25 2.08 -17.27
N ALA A 194 5.12 2.05 -18.60
CA ALA A 194 6.25 2.21 -19.52
C ALA A 194 6.94 3.59 -19.41
N VAL A 195 6.22 4.61 -18.92
CA VAL A 195 6.76 5.97 -18.79
C VAL A 195 7.08 6.36 -17.34
N ARG A 196 6.84 5.48 -16.36
CA ARG A 196 7.11 5.76 -14.94
C ARG A 196 8.56 6.09 -14.70
N LEU A 197 9.47 5.24 -15.16
CA LEU A 197 10.91 5.46 -14.99
C LEU A 197 11.39 6.78 -15.60
N PRO A 198 11.24 7.02 -16.93
CA PRO A 198 11.71 8.27 -17.53
C PRO A 198 11.02 9.50 -16.93
N GLY A 199 9.74 9.40 -16.55
CA GLY A 199 9.03 10.50 -15.92
C GLY A 199 9.53 10.83 -14.51
N ILE A 200 9.75 9.84 -13.65
CA ILE A 200 10.30 10.08 -12.30
C ILE A 200 11.74 10.60 -12.39
N THR A 201 12.56 10.02 -13.27
CA THR A 201 13.92 10.50 -13.52
C THR A 201 13.92 11.93 -14.03
N TYR A 202 12.97 12.30 -14.90
CA TYR A 202 12.78 13.69 -15.32
C TYR A 202 12.48 14.60 -14.12
N VAL A 203 11.53 14.24 -13.25
CA VAL A 203 11.24 15.04 -12.05
C VAL A 203 12.50 15.20 -11.21
N LEU A 204 13.21 14.11 -10.92
CA LEU A 204 14.44 14.12 -10.13
C LEU A 204 15.55 15.00 -10.71
N ALA A 205 15.70 15.01 -12.04
CA ALA A 205 16.70 15.80 -12.74
C ALA A 205 16.39 17.32 -12.71
N HIS A 206 15.11 17.70 -12.63
CA HIS A 206 14.67 19.10 -12.64
C HIS A 206 14.32 19.64 -11.24
N LEU A 207 14.42 18.81 -10.20
CA LEU A 207 14.34 19.25 -8.81
C LEU A 207 15.55 20.11 -8.47
N ASN A 208 15.30 21.31 -7.95
CA ASN A 208 16.39 22.11 -7.41
C ASN A 208 16.65 21.70 -5.96
N ARG A 209 17.69 20.88 -5.75
CA ARG A 209 18.08 20.36 -4.43
C ARG A 209 18.55 21.43 -3.45
N LYS A 210 18.79 22.67 -3.91
CA LYS A 210 19.18 23.81 -3.07
C LYS A 210 17.98 24.60 -2.56
N LEU A 211 16.81 24.42 -3.17
CA LEU A 211 15.57 25.09 -2.78
C LEU A 211 14.75 24.19 -1.88
N SER A 212 13.94 24.81 -1.03
CA SER A 212 12.91 24.08 -0.28
C SER A 212 11.83 23.57 -1.24
N MET A 213 10.99 22.64 -0.77
CA MET A 213 9.81 22.23 -1.54
C MET A 213 8.76 23.35 -1.63
N GLU A 214 8.70 24.26 -0.65
CA GLU A 214 7.79 25.41 -0.65
C GLU A 214 8.09 26.37 -1.82
N ASP A 215 9.36 26.50 -2.20
CA ASP A 215 9.80 27.33 -3.32
C ASP A 215 9.57 26.67 -4.71
N GLN A 216 9.21 25.39 -4.74
CA GLN A 216 9.00 24.61 -5.97
C GLN A 216 7.71 23.76 -5.93
N LEU A 217 6.67 24.27 -5.27
CA LEU A 217 5.37 23.59 -5.11
C LEU A 217 4.69 23.22 -6.44
N TYR A 218 5.04 23.89 -7.54
CA TYR A 218 4.51 23.58 -8.87
C TYR A 218 4.76 22.11 -9.29
N ILE A 219 5.75 21.43 -8.69
CA ILE A 219 6.07 20.02 -8.94
C ILE A 219 4.97 19.08 -8.43
N ILE A 220 4.24 19.47 -7.38
CA ILE A 220 3.08 18.71 -6.89
C ILE A 220 1.96 18.72 -7.95
N GLY A 221 1.90 19.76 -8.78
CA GLY A 221 0.85 19.97 -9.76
C GLY A 221 -0.30 20.79 -9.19
N SER A 222 -1.51 20.51 -9.66
CA SER A 222 -2.76 21.19 -9.26
C SER A 222 -3.67 20.30 -8.42
N ASP A 223 -3.37 19.00 -8.36
CA ASP A 223 -4.11 17.98 -7.63
C ASP A 223 -3.11 17.10 -6.88
N ILE A 224 -3.06 17.27 -5.55
CA ILE A 224 -2.18 16.49 -4.68
C ILE A 224 -2.61 15.03 -4.59
N GLU A 225 -3.91 14.73 -4.68
CA GLU A 225 -4.42 13.36 -4.59
C GLU A 225 -3.93 12.53 -5.79
N LEU A 226 -4.00 13.11 -6.99
CA LEU A 226 -3.45 12.51 -8.20
C LEU A 226 -1.95 12.21 -8.07
N MET A 227 -1.17 13.15 -7.53
CA MET A 227 0.26 12.98 -7.32
C MET A 227 0.54 11.86 -6.29
N VAL A 228 -0.17 11.88 -5.15
CA VAL A 228 -0.06 10.85 -4.11
C VAL A 228 -0.39 9.47 -4.67
N GLU A 229 -1.43 9.35 -5.50
CA GLU A 229 -1.81 8.09 -6.12
C GLU A 229 -0.78 7.61 -7.16
N ALA A 230 -0.25 8.52 -7.98
CA ALA A 230 0.80 8.21 -8.95
C ALA A 230 2.11 7.75 -8.27
N VAL A 231 2.53 8.43 -7.20
CA VAL A 231 3.70 8.06 -6.39
C VAL A 231 3.48 6.73 -5.68
N SER A 232 2.32 6.54 -5.06
CA SER A 232 1.96 5.28 -4.38
C SER A 232 1.93 4.09 -5.34
N THR A 233 1.43 4.30 -6.56
CA THR A 233 1.45 3.26 -7.61
C THR A 233 2.87 2.98 -8.12
N SER A 234 3.69 4.01 -8.27
CA SER A 234 5.06 3.89 -8.79
C SER A 234 6.02 3.22 -7.79
N VAL A 235 5.88 3.46 -6.48
CA VAL A 235 6.70 2.78 -5.47
C VAL A 235 6.39 1.28 -5.36
N GLN A 236 5.22 0.85 -5.84
CA GLN A 236 4.83 -0.56 -5.94
C GLN A 236 5.03 -1.17 -7.34
N ASP A 237 5.68 -0.44 -8.25
CA ASP A 237 5.88 -0.88 -9.64
C ASP A 237 6.63 -2.23 -9.73
N SER A 238 6.42 -2.97 -10.83
CA SER A 238 7.11 -4.24 -11.07
C SER A 238 8.62 -4.06 -11.24
N SER A 239 9.08 -2.93 -11.79
CA SER A 239 10.48 -2.59 -12.00
C SER A 239 11.15 -2.04 -10.74
N VAL A 240 12.24 -2.67 -10.30
CA VAL A 240 13.05 -2.19 -9.17
C VAL A 240 13.61 -0.78 -9.44
N LEU A 241 13.92 -0.44 -10.69
CA LEU A 241 14.44 0.89 -11.04
C LEU A 241 13.41 2.00 -10.82
N VAL A 242 12.13 1.72 -11.13
CA VAL A 242 11.03 2.66 -10.87
C VAL A 242 10.87 2.86 -9.37
N GLN A 243 10.85 1.76 -8.60
CA GLN A 243 10.72 1.84 -7.14
C GLN A 243 11.87 2.62 -6.50
N ARG A 244 13.12 2.36 -6.92
CA ARG A 244 14.30 3.09 -6.43
C ARG A 244 14.18 4.59 -6.69
N SER A 245 13.87 4.97 -7.93
CA SER A 245 13.73 6.38 -8.32
C SER A 245 12.55 7.04 -7.60
N THR A 246 11.45 6.30 -7.40
CA THR A 246 10.30 6.81 -6.64
C THR A 246 10.66 7.02 -5.16
N LEU A 247 11.40 6.12 -4.53
CA LEU A 247 11.88 6.32 -3.16
C LEU A 247 12.85 7.50 -3.05
N ASP A 248 13.69 7.73 -4.06
CA ASP A 248 14.57 8.90 -4.13
C ASP A 248 13.77 10.21 -4.23
N LEU A 249 12.66 10.18 -4.97
CA LEU A 249 11.70 11.28 -5.05
C LEU A 249 10.99 11.50 -3.71
N ILE A 250 10.49 10.42 -3.09
CA ILE A 250 9.78 10.49 -1.80
C ILE A 250 10.68 11.06 -0.71
N LEU A 251 11.92 10.58 -0.62
CA LEU A 251 12.90 11.02 0.37
C LEU A 251 13.20 12.53 0.25
N PHE A 252 13.20 13.07 -0.97
CA PHE A 252 13.44 14.49 -1.20
C PHE A 252 12.17 15.35 -1.02
N CYS A 253 11.05 14.95 -1.62
CA CYS A 253 9.84 15.76 -1.70
C CYS A 253 8.95 15.67 -0.45
N PHE A 254 8.99 14.56 0.28
CA PHE A 254 8.09 14.26 1.39
C PHE A 254 8.83 13.83 2.66
N PRO A 255 9.83 14.58 3.16
CA PRO A 255 10.44 14.23 4.43
C PRO A 255 9.45 14.45 5.60
N PHE A 256 9.35 13.50 6.53
CA PHE A 256 8.35 13.51 7.61
C PHE A 256 8.39 14.73 8.55
N HIS A 257 9.53 15.42 8.64
CA HIS A 257 9.67 16.62 9.47
C HIS A 257 9.17 17.91 8.79
N MET A 258 8.68 17.80 7.54
CA MET A 258 8.12 18.91 6.78
C MET A 258 6.64 18.60 6.44
N SER A 259 5.87 19.66 6.16
CA SER A 259 4.42 19.58 5.95
C SER A 259 4.01 19.85 4.50
N GLN A 260 4.64 19.17 3.53
CA GLN A 260 4.30 19.32 2.10
C GLN A 260 3.00 18.62 1.71
N ALA A 261 2.63 17.59 2.45
CA ALA A 261 1.41 16.81 2.24
C ALA A 261 0.66 16.68 3.56
N THR A 262 -0.64 16.43 3.46
CA THR A 262 -1.44 16.20 4.66
C THR A 262 -1.04 14.89 5.32
N ARG A 263 -1.33 14.76 6.61
CA ARG A 263 -1.04 13.54 7.35
C ARG A 263 -1.68 12.27 6.71
N PRO A 264 -2.95 12.27 6.25
CA PRO A 264 -3.51 11.15 5.49
C PRO A 264 -2.73 10.80 4.22
N ASP A 265 -2.29 11.80 3.45
CA ASP A 265 -1.51 11.59 2.22
C ASP A 265 -0.16 10.92 2.52
N MET A 266 0.53 11.39 3.55
CA MET A 266 1.78 10.81 4.02
C MET A 266 1.61 9.34 4.44
N ILE A 267 0.51 9.03 5.13
CA ILE A 267 0.18 7.64 5.51
C ILE A 267 -0.08 6.79 4.27
N ARG A 268 -0.75 7.32 3.24
CA ARG A 268 -1.00 6.60 1.98
C ARG A 268 0.31 6.30 1.25
N ILE A 269 1.20 7.29 1.11
CA ILE A 269 2.52 7.10 0.50
C ILE A 269 3.34 6.09 1.31
N LEU A 270 3.39 6.22 2.64
CA LEU A 270 4.14 5.32 3.50
C LEU A 270 3.59 3.89 3.44
N SER A 271 2.27 3.72 3.50
CA SER A 271 1.63 2.41 3.35
C SER A 271 2.04 1.74 2.04
N ALA A 272 2.08 2.50 0.95
CA ALA A 272 2.53 1.98 -0.33
C ALA A 272 4.03 1.65 -0.34
N ALA A 273 4.86 2.52 0.23
CA ALA A 273 6.31 2.34 0.29
C ALA A 273 6.72 1.15 1.17
N LEU A 274 5.98 0.83 2.23
CA LEU A 274 6.28 -0.33 3.10
C LEU A 274 6.28 -1.66 2.35
N HIS A 275 5.54 -1.77 1.25
CA HIS A 275 5.51 -2.97 0.43
C HIS A 275 6.87 -3.30 -0.23
N VAL A 276 7.78 -2.33 -0.35
CA VAL A 276 9.10 -2.57 -0.98
C VAL A 276 9.94 -3.57 -0.18
N VAL A 277 9.75 -3.66 1.14
CA VAL A 277 10.53 -4.59 2.00
C VAL A 277 10.30 -6.05 1.62
N LEU A 278 9.13 -6.36 1.05
CA LEU A 278 8.76 -7.70 0.61
C LEU A 278 9.61 -8.20 -0.56
N ARG A 279 10.28 -7.31 -1.30
CA ARG A 279 11.20 -7.68 -2.39
C ARG A 279 12.56 -8.16 -1.90
N ARG A 280 12.92 -7.88 -0.65
CA ARG A 280 14.24 -8.21 -0.07
C ARG A 280 15.41 -7.59 -0.85
N ASP A 281 15.19 -6.42 -1.44
CA ASP A 281 16.23 -5.65 -2.12
C ASP A 281 16.88 -4.65 -1.14
N MET A 282 18.18 -4.79 -0.93
CA MET A 282 18.92 -3.96 0.02
C MET A 282 18.94 -2.47 -0.35
N SER A 283 18.90 -2.15 -1.65
CA SER A 283 18.92 -0.78 -2.16
C SER A 283 17.59 -0.07 -1.91
N LEU A 284 16.47 -0.79 -2.03
CA LEU A 284 15.13 -0.30 -1.65
C LEU A 284 15.02 -0.13 -0.14
N ASN A 285 15.39 -1.16 0.63
CA ASN A 285 15.33 -1.14 2.09
C ASN A 285 16.16 0.02 2.66
N ARG A 286 17.37 0.25 2.14
CA ARG A 286 18.21 1.38 2.56
C ARG A 286 17.51 2.74 2.39
N ARG A 287 16.80 2.95 1.27
CA ARG A 287 16.09 4.22 0.99
C ARG A 287 14.87 4.41 1.88
N LEU A 288 14.07 3.35 2.06
CA LEU A 288 12.92 3.38 2.95
C LEU A 288 13.36 3.68 4.39
N TYR A 289 14.41 3.02 4.87
CA TYR A 289 14.93 3.25 6.22
C TYR A 289 15.57 4.63 6.36
N ALA A 290 16.29 5.12 5.35
CA ALA A 290 16.80 6.49 5.34
C ALA A 290 15.66 7.51 5.48
N TRP A 291 14.55 7.29 4.78
CA TRP A 291 13.38 8.17 4.87
C TRP A 291 12.73 8.14 6.27
N LEU A 292 12.56 6.95 6.86
CA LEU A 292 11.97 6.78 8.20
C LEU A 292 12.86 7.32 9.33
N LEU A 293 14.18 7.29 9.15
CA LEU A 293 15.17 7.63 10.19
C LEU A 293 15.81 9.02 10.00
N GLY A 294 15.45 9.74 8.94
CA GLY A 294 15.92 11.11 8.72
C GLY A 294 17.35 11.19 8.17
N PHE A 295 17.68 10.32 7.22
CA PHE A 295 18.94 10.34 6.48
C PHE A 295 18.72 10.53 4.98
N ASP A 296 19.78 10.94 4.28
CA ASP A 296 19.85 10.88 2.84
C ASP A 296 20.33 9.49 2.35
N ASN A 297 20.38 9.30 1.03
CA ASN A 297 20.82 8.05 0.43
C ASN A 297 22.30 7.70 0.67
N ASN A 298 23.09 8.67 1.13
CA ASN A 298 24.51 8.56 1.45
C ASN A 298 24.74 8.42 2.97
N GLY A 299 23.68 8.44 3.79
CA GLY A 299 23.74 8.37 5.24
C GLY A 299 23.98 9.72 5.93
N ALA A 300 23.90 10.84 5.21
CA ALA A 300 23.98 12.17 5.81
C ALA A 300 22.65 12.51 6.51
N ILE A 301 22.75 13.15 7.68
CA ILE A 301 21.59 13.57 8.47
C ILE A 301 20.78 14.64 7.74
N ILE A 302 19.47 14.39 7.57
CA ILE A 302 18.48 15.34 7.07
C ILE A 302 17.56 15.77 8.22
N GLY A 303 17.15 17.05 8.22
CA GLY A 303 16.12 17.57 9.10
C GLY A 303 16.65 18.28 10.36
N PRO A 304 15.75 18.61 11.30
CA PRO A 304 16.09 19.39 12.48
C PRO A 304 17.13 18.66 13.33
N ARG A 305 18.29 19.28 13.54
CA ARG A 305 19.33 18.74 14.42
C ARG A 305 19.03 19.12 15.86
N SER A 306 18.95 18.13 16.74
CA SER A 306 19.04 18.36 18.18
C SER A 306 20.50 18.68 18.52
N THR A 307 20.75 19.80 19.21
CA THR A 307 22.10 20.17 19.69
C THR A 307 22.69 19.17 20.70
N ARG A 308 21.89 18.20 21.15
CA ARG A 308 22.27 17.18 22.13
C ARG A 308 22.70 15.85 21.52
N HIS A 309 22.45 15.59 20.22
CA HIS A 309 22.63 14.27 19.63
C HIS A 309 23.84 14.29 18.69
N SER A 310 24.95 13.75 19.18
CA SER A 310 26.25 13.80 18.48
C SER A 310 26.54 12.58 17.62
N ASN A 311 25.83 11.47 17.82
CA ASN A 311 26.01 10.24 17.04
C ASN A 311 24.80 9.99 16.09
N PRO A 312 25.00 9.25 14.98
CA PRO A 312 23.92 8.94 14.03
C PRO A 312 22.77 8.11 14.62
N GLU A 313 23.05 7.22 15.58
CA GLU A 313 22.04 6.33 16.18
C GLU A 313 21.02 7.11 17.04
N GLU A 314 21.46 8.01 17.90
CA GLU A 314 20.60 8.90 18.69
C GLU A 314 19.76 9.80 17.79
N HIS A 315 20.33 10.28 16.68
CA HIS A 315 19.59 11.04 15.67
C HIS A 315 18.47 10.18 15.06
N ALA A 316 18.78 8.94 14.66
CA ALA A 316 17.80 8.02 14.09
C ALA A 316 16.64 7.76 15.06
N THR A 317 16.94 7.45 16.33
CA THR A 317 15.93 7.23 17.37
C THR A 317 15.08 8.47 17.61
N TYR A 318 15.70 9.64 17.73
CA TYR A 318 14.99 10.90 17.93
C TYR A 318 14.08 11.24 16.75
N TYR A 319 14.63 11.19 15.54
CA TYR A 319 13.88 11.52 14.32
C TYR A 319 12.69 10.58 14.17
N PHE A 320 12.91 9.28 14.32
CA PHE A 320 11.86 8.28 14.22
C PHE A 320 10.77 8.52 15.26
N THR A 321 11.13 8.69 16.53
CA THR A 321 10.17 8.89 17.63
C THR A 321 9.37 10.19 17.45
N THR A 322 10.00 11.24 16.93
CA THR A 322 9.39 12.57 16.83
C THR A 322 8.49 12.71 15.59
N PHE A 323 8.91 12.16 14.44
CA PHE A 323 8.26 12.45 13.16
C PHE A 323 7.65 11.23 12.47
N SER A 324 8.27 10.06 12.60
CA SER A 324 7.93 8.89 11.76
C SER A 324 7.08 7.85 12.47
N LYS A 325 7.24 7.67 13.79
CA LYS A 325 6.65 6.57 14.58
C LYS A 325 5.14 6.52 14.40
N GLU A 326 4.45 7.63 14.65
CA GLU A 326 2.98 7.69 14.62
C GLU A 326 2.43 7.39 13.22
N LEU A 327 3.11 7.88 12.18
CA LEU A 327 2.72 7.63 10.78
C LEU A 327 2.97 6.18 10.39
N LEU A 328 4.08 5.58 10.84
CA LEU A 328 4.37 4.16 10.60
C LEU A 328 3.37 3.25 11.29
N VAL A 329 3.00 3.54 12.54
CA VAL A 329 1.94 2.81 13.26
C VAL A 329 0.62 2.90 12.49
N GLN A 330 0.20 4.10 12.07
CA GLN A 330 -1.04 4.28 11.32
C GLN A 330 -1.02 3.61 9.95
N ALA A 331 0.11 3.65 9.23
CA ALA A 331 0.28 2.94 7.98
C ALA A 331 0.19 1.42 8.17
N MET A 332 0.85 0.87 9.20
CA MET A 332 0.79 -0.56 9.52
C MET A 332 -0.61 -1.01 9.94
N VAL A 333 -1.29 -0.24 10.79
CA VAL A 333 -2.70 -0.49 11.17
C VAL A 333 -3.60 -0.43 9.94
N GLY A 334 -3.42 0.54 9.05
CA GLY A 334 -4.15 0.63 7.80
C GLY A 334 -3.93 -0.60 6.90
N ILE A 335 -2.68 -1.05 6.74
CA ILE A 335 -2.34 -2.26 5.98
C ILE A 335 -3.01 -3.52 6.57
N LEU A 336 -3.08 -3.61 7.91
CA LEU A 336 -3.73 -4.71 8.61
C LEU A 336 -5.26 -4.68 8.43
N GLN A 337 -5.87 -3.49 8.48
CA GLN A 337 -7.33 -3.29 8.43
C GLN A 337 -7.93 -3.33 7.03
N VAL A 338 -7.22 -2.87 6.00
CA VAL A 338 -7.72 -2.85 4.61
C VAL A 338 -8.07 -4.25 4.10
N ASN A 339 -7.40 -5.29 4.60
CA ASN A 339 -7.71 -6.68 4.27
C ASN A 339 -8.98 -7.21 4.98
N GLY A 340 -9.66 -6.41 5.81
CA GLY A 340 -10.82 -6.82 6.59
C GLY A 340 -12.20 -6.44 6.00
N PHE A 341 -12.27 -5.53 5.02
CA PHE A 341 -13.54 -4.87 4.65
C PHE A 341 -13.90 -4.77 3.15
N GLY A 342 -13.27 -5.51 2.22
CA GLY A 342 -13.79 -5.55 0.85
C GLY A 342 -12.95 -6.28 -0.19
N GLU A 343 -13.66 -6.98 -1.09
CA GLU A 343 -13.23 -7.80 -2.24
C GLU A 343 -12.45 -9.08 -1.90
N GLU A 344 -12.55 -10.09 -2.79
CA GLU A 344 -11.87 -11.39 -2.65
C GLU A 344 -10.35 -11.20 -2.50
N SER A 345 -9.89 -11.07 -1.25
CA SER A 345 -8.48 -10.99 -0.92
C SER A 345 -7.79 -12.27 -1.39
N THR A 346 -6.76 -12.12 -2.21
CA THR A 346 -5.89 -13.24 -2.55
C THR A 346 -5.06 -13.60 -1.32
N LEU A 347 -4.80 -14.89 -1.08
CA LEU A 347 -3.93 -15.34 0.03
C LEU A 347 -2.60 -14.57 0.07
N MET A 348 -2.05 -14.24 -1.09
CA MET A 348 -0.81 -13.46 -1.18
C MET A 348 -0.93 -12.03 -0.62
N GLN A 349 -2.11 -11.41 -0.65
CA GLN A 349 -2.38 -10.12 -0.02
C GLN A 349 -2.52 -10.25 1.50
N ASP A 350 -3.18 -11.31 1.99
CA ASP A 350 -3.37 -11.55 3.42
C ASP A 350 -2.06 -11.76 4.19
N LEU A 351 -1.05 -12.35 3.53
CA LEU A 351 0.26 -12.59 4.15
C LEU A 351 1.15 -11.33 4.20
N LYS A 352 0.85 -10.28 3.40
CA LYS A 352 1.73 -9.09 3.30
C LYS A 352 1.92 -8.36 4.61
N PRO A 353 0.88 -8.05 5.41
CA PRO A 353 1.04 -7.28 6.65
C PRO A 353 2.03 -7.94 7.62
N PHE A 354 1.89 -9.26 7.82
CA PHE A 354 2.76 -10.05 8.69
C PHE A 354 4.21 -10.06 8.17
N ARG A 355 4.41 -10.24 6.85
CA ARG A 355 5.74 -10.25 6.25
C ARG A 355 6.42 -8.88 6.28
N ILE A 356 5.67 -7.80 6.10
CA ILE A 356 6.18 -6.43 6.26
C ILE A 356 6.67 -6.25 7.70
N LEU A 357 5.85 -6.61 8.70
CA LEU A 357 6.23 -6.48 10.10
C LEU A 357 7.47 -7.32 10.45
N ILE A 358 7.57 -8.56 9.96
CA ILE A 358 8.79 -9.38 10.09
C ILE A 358 10.02 -8.62 9.57
N SER A 359 9.95 -8.05 8.37
CA SER A 359 11.07 -7.30 7.79
C SER A 359 11.41 -6.01 8.55
N LEU A 360 10.45 -5.38 9.22
CA LEU A 360 10.69 -4.21 10.06
C LEU A 360 11.39 -4.57 11.38
N LEU A 361 11.16 -5.79 11.90
CA LEU A 361 11.81 -6.27 13.13
C LEU A 361 13.32 -6.50 12.97
N ASP A 362 13.79 -6.71 11.74
CA ASP A 362 15.22 -6.75 11.42
C ASP A 362 15.92 -5.39 11.64
N LYS A 363 15.17 -4.31 11.92
CA LYS A 363 15.69 -2.98 12.25
C LYS A 363 15.33 -2.56 13.68
N PRO A 364 16.32 -2.47 14.59
CA PRO A 364 16.07 -2.23 16.01
C PRO A 364 15.44 -0.86 16.27
N GLU A 365 15.72 0.14 15.43
CA GLU A 365 15.17 1.48 15.55
C GLU A 365 13.70 1.57 15.09
N LEU A 366 13.19 0.54 14.40
CA LEU A 366 11.86 0.55 13.78
C LEU A 366 10.93 -0.50 14.39
N GLY A 367 11.14 -1.78 14.08
CA GLY A 367 10.18 -2.85 14.37
C GLY A 367 9.85 -2.98 15.86
N PRO A 368 10.84 -3.15 16.75
CA PRO A 368 10.59 -3.26 18.19
C PRO A 368 9.87 -2.04 18.78
N VAL A 369 10.14 -0.84 18.25
CA VAL A 369 9.61 0.43 18.76
C VAL A 369 8.11 0.62 18.46
N ILE A 370 7.61 0.03 17.37
CA ILE A 370 6.19 0.10 16.98
C ILE A 370 5.39 -1.13 17.39
N LEU A 371 6.06 -2.21 17.81
CA LEU A 371 5.43 -3.50 18.01
C LEU A 371 4.29 -3.43 19.03
N GLU A 372 4.51 -2.75 20.15
CA GLU A 372 3.51 -2.58 21.22
C GLU A 372 2.22 -1.91 20.71
N ASP A 373 2.35 -0.92 19.81
CA ASP A 373 1.25 -0.13 19.26
C ASP A 373 0.47 -0.89 18.17
N VAL A 374 1.09 -1.88 17.52
CA VAL A 374 0.52 -2.60 16.36
C VAL A 374 0.03 -4.02 16.70
N LEU A 375 0.59 -4.65 17.75
CA LEU A 375 0.40 -6.08 18.03
C LEU A 375 -1.06 -6.50 18.27
N ILE A 376 -1.87 -5.66 18.93
CA ILE A 376 -3.30 -5.96 19.11
C ILE A 376 -4.03 -6.05 17.76
N GLU A 377 -3.64 -5.23 16.79
CA GLU A 377 -4.25 -5.24 15.46
C GLU A 377 -3.81 -6.44 14.63
N VAL A 378 -2.57 -6.92 14.84
CA VAL A 378 -2.11 -8.21 14.30
C VAL A 378 -3.00 -9.35 14.79
N PHE A 379 -3.33 -9.38 16.08
CA PHE A 379 -4.20 -10.41 16.65
C PHE A 379 -5.62 -10.35 16.06
N ARG A 380 -6.20 -9.15 15.97
CA ARG A 380 -7.53 -8.94 15.39
C ARG A 380 -7.58 -9.34 13.92
N THR A 381 -6.58 -8.94 13.14
CA THR A 381 -6.48 -9.26 11.71
C THR A 381 -6.40 -10.76 11.49
N LEU A 382 -5.51 -11.44 12.23
CA LEU A 382 -5.36 -12.89 12.15
C LEU A 382 -6.66 -13.62 12.50
N TYR A 383 -7.32 -13.21 13.59
CA TYR A 383 -8.61 -13.76 13.98
C TYR A 383 -9.70 -13.54 12.92
N SER A 384 -9.82 -12.30 12.40
CA SER A 384 -10.83 -11.93 11.41
C SER A 384 -10.64 -12.68 10.09
N GLN A 385 -9.41 -12.75 9.58
CA GLN A 385 -9.09 -13.47 8.34
C GLN A 385 -9.35 -14.97 8.47
N CYS A 386 -8.90 -15.61 9.56
CA CYS A 386 -9.18 -17.02 9.80
C CYS A 386 -10.68 -17.32 9.94
N LYS A 387 -11.44 -16.40 10.55
CA LYS A 387 -12.88 -16.54 10.73
C LYS A 387 -13.64 -16.37 9.41
N ALA A 388 -13.26 -15.38 8.60
CA ALA A 388 -13.87 -15.12 7.30
C ALA A 388 -13.68 -16.30 6.34
N GLU A 389 -12.47 -16.87 6.28
CA GLU A 389 -12.15 -17.97 5.36
C GLU A 389 -12.84 -19.30 5.71
N LEU A 390 -13.33 -19.44 6.94
CA LEU A 390 -14.08 -20.62 7.39
C LEU A 390 -15.60 -20.44 7.34
N ASP A 391 -16.10 -19.28 6.85
CA ASP A 391 -17.54 -18.96 6.80
C ASP A 391 -18.27 -19.22 8.14
N LEU A 392 -17.57 -19.02 9.26
CA LEU A 392 -18.12 -19.25 10.58
C LEU A 392 -19.12 -18.13 10.90
N GLN A 393 -20.39 -18.35 10.50
CA GLN A 393 -21.56 -17.73 11.13
C GLN A 393 -21.40 -17.81 12.64
N MET A 394 -21.78 -16.75 13.37
CA MET A 394 -21.52 -16.54 14.80
C MET A 394 -21.71 -17.79 15.69
N GLU A 395 -20.69 -18.65 15.78
CA GLU A 395 -20.61 -19.63 16.86
C GLU A 395 -20.25 -18.88 18.15
N PRO A 396 -20.88 -19.23 19.28
CA PRO A 396 -20.60 -18.58 20.54
C PRO A 396 -19.13 -18.78 20.91
N PRO A 397 -18.45 -17.75 21.46
CA PRO A 397 -17.13 -17.93 22.04
C PRO A 397 -17.21 -19.07 23.08
N PHE A 398 -16.24 -19.99 23.04
CA PHE A 398 -16.14 -21.17 23.91
C PHE A 398 -17.06 -22.39 23.58
N SER A 399 -17.23 -22.78 22.32
CA SER A 399 -17.91 -24.04 21.94
C SER A 399 -17.08 -25.30 22.28
N LYS A 400 -17.76 -26.44 22.54
CA LYS A 400 -17.15 -27.70 23.03
C LYS A 400 -16.42 -28.51 21.93
N ASP A 401 -16.60 -28.19 20.65
CA ASP A 401 -15.98 -28.90 19.51
C ASP A 401 -14.67 -28.23 19.02
N ARG A 402 -13.77 -27.89 19.95
CA ARG A 402 -12.54 -27.10 19.68
C ARG A 402 -11.41 -27.85 18.97
N ALA A 403 -11.27 -29.16 19.20
CA ALA A 403 -10.31 -29.96 18.44
C ALA A 403 -10.65 -29.96 16.94
N GLN A 404 -11.94 -29.83 16.60
CA GLN A 404 -12.41 -29.71 15.22
C GLN A 404 -12.11 -28.34 14.62
N LEU A 405 -12.13 -27.24 15.39
CA LEU A 405 -11.79 -25.90 14.87
C LEU A 405 -10.29 -25.80 14.52
N SER A 406 -9.41 -26.24 15.41
CA SER A 406 -7.97 -26.29 15.15
C SER A 406 -7.63 -27.24 13.98
N SER A 407 -8.30 -28.39 13.87
CA SER A 407 -8.11 -29.29 12.73
C SER A 407 -8.61 -28.67 11.43
N LYS A 408 -9.81 -28.07 11.41
CA LYS A 408 -10.37 -27.34 10.25
C LYS A 408 -9.45 -26.19 9.78
N LEU A 409 -8.89 -25.42 10.73
CA LEU A 409 -7.93 -24.35 10.42
C LEU A 409 -6.63 -24.87 9.79
N ARG A 410 -6.18 -26.07 10.17
CA ARG A 410 -4.97 -26.70 9.64
C ARG A 410 -5.21 -27.42 8.32
N GLU A 411 -6.43 -27.91 8.09
CA GLU A 411 -6.85 -28.56 6.84
C GLU A 411 -7.05 -27.56 5.70
N ASN A 412 -7.57 -26.36 6.00
CA ASN A 412 -7.69 -25.30 5.00
C ASN A 412 -6.31 -24.70 4.67
N LYS A 413 -5.92 -24.81 3.40
CA LYS A 413 -4.60 -24.36 2.91
C LYS A 413 -4.31 -22.88 3.18
N LYS A 414 -5.31 -22.00 2.98
CA LYS A 414 -5.13 -20.55 3.14
C LYS A 414 -4.91 -20.19 4.61
N THR A 415 -5.75 -20.69 5.51
CA THR A 415 -5.62 -20.46 6.95
C THR A 415 -4.35 -21.10 7.50
N ALA A 416 -3.94 -22.27 7.01
CA ALA A 416 -2.69 -22.92 7.42
C ALA A 416 -1.45 -22.08 7.02
N GLU A 417 -1.41 -21.53 5.80
CA GLU A 417 -0.32 -20.64 5.38
C GLU A 417 -0.29 -19.32 6.17
N LEU A 418 -1.46 -18.77 6.50
CA LEU A 418 -1.60 -17.59 7.34
C LEU A 418 -1.08 -17.84 8.76
N ILE A 419 -1.53 -18.92 9.41
CA ILE A 419 -1.08 -19.33 10.75
C ILE A 419 0.43 -19.60 10.74
N LYS A 420 0.96 -20.25 9.70
CA LYS A 420 2.40 -20.47 9.57
C LYS A 420 3.18 -19.15 9.49
N THR A 421 2.67 -18.18 8.74
CA THR A 421 3.31 -16.87 8.60
C THR A 421 3.20 -16.04 9.89
N ALA A 422 2.07 -16.10 10.58
CA ALA A 422 1.89 -15.47 11.89
C ALA A 422 2.82 -16.07 12.94
N ASN A 423 2.99 -17.40 12.96
CA ASN A 423 3.96 -18.05 13.86
C ASN A 423 5.40 -17.67 13.54
N LEU A 424 5.75 -17.44 12.26
CA LEU A 424 7.06 -16.90 11.91
C LEU A 424 7.29 -15.51 12.51
N LEU A 425 6.25 -14.66 12.51
CA LEU A 425 6.28 -13.37 13.18
C LEU A 425 6.42 -13.53 14.70
N PHE A 426 5.59 -14.36 15.35
CA PHE A 426 5.64 -14.53 16.81
C PHE A 426 6.98 -15.11 17.28
N ASN A 427 7.57 -16.02 16.51
CA ASN A 427 8.88 -16.59 16.79
C ASN A 427 10.05 -15.63 16.56
N SER A 428 9.81 -14.46 15.94
CA SER A 428 10.82 -13.40 15.83
C SER A 428 10.91 -12.53 17.09
N PHE A 429 9.96 -12.68 18.03
CA PHE A 429 9.98 -11.98 19.31
C PHE A 429 10.83 -12.74 20.35
N GLU A 430 11.17 -12.06 21.44
CA GLU A 430 11.64 -12.76 22.63
C GLU A 430 10.51 -13.65 23.19
N PRO A 431 10.79 -14.89 23.65
CA PRO A 431 9.75 -15.86 24.02
C PRO A 431 8.73 -15.39 25.06
N TYR A 432 9.12 -14.47 25.95
CA TYR A 432 8.24 -13.90 26.97
C TYR A 432 7.35 -12.76 26.45
N TYR A 433 7.76 -12.06 25.38
CA TYR A 433 7.24 -10.75 25.00
C TYR A 433 5.74 -10.77 24.70
N MET A 434 5.29 -11.74 23.89
CA MET A 434 3.88 -11.88 23.51
C MET A 434 2.97 -12.10 24.73
N TRP A 435 3.42 -12.94 25.67
CA TRP A 435 2.64 -13.28 26.87
C TRP A 435 2.64 -12.16 27.89
N ASP A 436 3.77 -11.46 28.04
CA ASP A 436 3.86 -10.25 28.84
C ASP A 436 2.96 -9.13 28.29
N TYR A 437 2.93 -8.93 26.97
CA TYR A 437 2.02 -8.01 26.31
C TYR A 437 0.56 -8.36 26.59
N ILE A 438 0.17 -9.63 26.43
CA ILE A 438 -1.19 -10.10 26.73
C ILE A 438 -1.55 -9.83 28.20
N ALA A 439 -0.63 -10.09 29.14
CA ALA A 439 -0.85 -9.83 30.56
C ALA A 439 -1.06 -8.33 30.85
N ARG A 440 -0.19 -7.46 30.30
CA ARG A 440 -0.30 -6.00 30.46
C ARG A 440 -1.60 -5.46 29.87
N TRP A 441 -2.00 -5.94 28.70
CA TRP A 441 -3.24 -5.53 28.04
C TRP A 441 -4.48 -5.99 28.82
N PHE A 442 -4.45 -7.21 29.37
CA PHE A 442 -5.50 -7.73 30.25
C PHE A 442 -5.63 -6.92 31.54
N GLU A 443 -4.51 -6.65 32.21
CA GLU A 443 -4.45 -5.80 33.40
C GLU A 443 -5.01 -4.41 33.12
N GLU A 444 -4.62 -3.80 32.00
CA GLU A 444 -5.14 -2.49 31.59
C GLU A 444 -6.64 -2.53 31.30
N CYS A 445 -7.18 -3.59 30.71
CA CYS A 445 -8.64 -3.73 30.55
C CYS A 445 -9.36 -3.81 31.90
N CYS A 446 -8.83 -4.56 32.86
CA CYS A 446 -9.38 -4.59 34.22
C CYS A 446 -9.29 -3.21 34.92
N ARG A 447 -8.21 -2.44 34.67
CA ARG A 447 -7.98 -1.10 35.26
C ARG A 447 -8.76 0.02 34.57
N HIS A 448 -8.88 0.01 33.26
CA HIS A 448 -9.61 1.01 32.48
C HIS A 448 -11.11 0.95 32.83
N PHE A 449 -11.64 -0.27 33.03
CA PHE A 449 -12.97 -0.45 33.58
C PHE A 449 -13.06 0.15 35.00
N PHE A 450 -12.06 -0.03 35.86
CA PHE A 450 -12.02 0.59 37.20
C PHE A 450 -12.01 2.15 37.13
N PHE A 451 -11.30 2.75 36.16
CA PHE A 451 -11.24 4.20 35.98
C PHE A 451 -12.57 4.77 35.43
N CYS A 452 -13.18 4.12 34.44
CA CYS A 452 -14.52 4.45 33.96
C CYS A 452 -15.58 4.24 35.04
N PHE A 453 -15.53 3.14 35.79
CA PHE A 453 -16.44 2.85 36.92
C PHE A 453 -16.34 3.92 38.03
N ARG A 454 -15.14 4.38 38.38
CA ARG A 454 -14.95 5.51 39.33
C ARG A 454 -15.49 6.84 38.78
N ARG A 455 -15.32 7.12 37.49
CA ARG A 455 -15.90 8.31 36.83
C ARG A 455 -17.42 8.27 36.84
N THR A 456 -18.03 7.11 36.57
CA THR A 456 -19.50 6.92 36.63
C THR A 456 -20.05 6.99 38.06
N LEU A 457 -19.27 6.60 39.07
CA LEU A 457 -19.64 6.79 40.48
C LEU A 457 -19.55 8.27 40.91
N HIS A 458 -18.57 9.03 40.41
CA HIS A 458 -18.46 10.47 40.67
C HIS A 458 -19.45 11.33 39.85
N ALA A 459 -19.90 10.85 38.68
CA ALA A 459 -20.89 11.53 37.84
C ALA A 459 -22.35 11.28 38.28
N ARG A 460 -22.60 10.42 39.29
CA ARG A 460 -23.94 10.19 39.84
C ARG A 460 -24.51 11.34 40.69
N LEU A 461 -23.88 12.52 40.66
CA LEU A 461 -24.46 13.73 41.23
C LEU A 461 -24.92 14.78 40.21
N GLU A 462 -24.55 14.71 38.92
CA GLU A 462 -25.07 15.66 37.94
C GLU A 462 -25.19 15.06 36.51
N VAL A 463 -26.45 15.01 36.03
CA VAL A 463 -26.93 15.08 34.62
C VAL A 463 -26.91 13.81 33.72
N GLY A 464 -28.13 13.38 33.34
CA GLY A 464 -28.63 13.14 31.96
C GLY A 464 -28.12 11.96 31.11
N PRO A 465 -29.01 11.12 30.50
CA PRO A 465 -28.59 10.01 29.63
C PRO A 465 -28.38 10.47 28.17
N GLY A 466 -27.19 10.25 27.62
CA GLY A 466 -26.90 10.49 26.20
C GLY A 466 -25.57 9.90 25.74
N ASP A 467 -25.65 8.80 24.99
CA ASP A 467 -24.76 8.33 23.91
C ASP A 467 -23.22 8.28 24.13
N SER A 468 -22.74 7.51 25.10
CA SER A 468 -21.33 7.09 25.11
C SER A 468 -21.03 5.70 25.71
N SER A 469 -22.02 4.81 25.85
CA SER A 469 -21.85 3.57 26.65
C SER A 469 -21.42 2.31 25.86
N ASP A 470 -21.58 2.25 24.54
CA ASP A 470 -21.45 0.99 23.80
C ASP A 470 -20.02 0.64 23.37
N ALA A 471 -19.11 1.62 23.26
CA ALA A 471 -17.75 1.38 22.75
C ALA A 471 -16.83 0.67 23.77
N SER A 472 -17.08 0.83 25.08
CA SER A 472 -16.32 0.16 26.14
C SER A 472 -16.86 -1.22 26.49
N GLU A 473 -18.02 -1.60 25.95
CA GLU A 473 -18.83 -2.70 26.47
C GLU A 473 -18.34 -4.11 26.07
N PHE A 474 -17.37 -4.19 25.14
CA PHE A 474 -16.90 -5.45 24.53
C PHE A 474 -15.39 -5.65 24.57
N GLN A 475 -14.60 -4.74 25.16
CA GLN A 475 -13.15 -4.77 24.99
C GLN A 475 -12.48 -5.98 25.65
N LEU A 476 -12.91 -6.36 26.86
CA LEU A 476 -12.32 -7.49 27.61
C LEU A 476 -12.83 -8.85 27.11
N THR A 477 -14.11 -8.99 26.79
CA THR A 477 -14.70 -10.25 26.27
C THR A 477 -14.19 -10.58 24.86
N THR A 478 -14.13 -9.58 23.97
CA THR A 478 -13.51 -9.74 22.66
C THR A 478 -12.03 -10.09 22.78
N PHE A 479 -11.30 -9.45 23.69
CA PHE A 479 -9.90 -9.80 23.93
C PHE A 479 -9.71 -11.22 24.47
N CYS A 480 -10.53 -11.64 25.44
CA CYS A 480 -10.48 -13.01 25.94
C CYS A 480 -10.70 -14.01 24.80
N SER A 481 -11.61 -13.70 23.87
CA SER A 481 -11.85 -14.51 22.67
C SER A 481 -10.66 -14.52 21.71
N LEU A 482 -9.97 -13.39 21.52
CA LEU A 482 -8.75 -13.30 20.70
C LEU A 482 -7.61 -14.14 21.29
N VAL A 483 -7.32 -13.97 22.59
CA VAL A 483 -6.26 -14.72 23.27
C VAL A 483 -6.58 -16.21 23.31
N ASP A 484 -7.85 -16.55 23.55
CA ASP A 484 -8.32 -17.93 23.45
C ASP A 484 -8.01 -18.52 22.07
N PHE A 485 -8.35 -17.83 20.98
CA PHE A 485 -8.01 -18.27 19.63
C PHE A 485 -6.50 -18.40 19.42
N LEU A 486 -5.69 -17.43 19.87
CA LEU A 486 -4.23 -17.47 19.75
C LEU A 486 -3.63 -18.70 20.42
N LEU A 487 -4.11 -19.10 21.60
CA LEU A 487 -3.64 -20.29 22.32
C LEU A 487 -3.87 -21.62 21.55
N ASP A 488 -4.74 -21.64 20.53
CA ASP A 488 -4.96 -22.82 19.69
C ASP A 488 -4.05 -22.85 18.45
N ILE A 489 -3.62 -21.69 17.96
CA ILE A 489 -2.89 -21.57 16.68
C ILE A 489 -1.40 -21.26 16.86
N VAL A 490 -0.98 -20.67 17.98
CA VAL A 490 0.42 -20.37 18.28
C VAL A 490 1.16 -21.67 18.62
N SER A 491 2.35 -21.84 18.06
CA SER A 491 3.23 -22.99 18.30
C SER A 491 3.92 -22.87 19.67
N LEU A 492 3.20 -23.28 20.72
CA LEU A 492 3.69 -23.22 22.12
C LEU A 492 4.92 -24.11 22.37
N GLU A 493 5.17 -25.12 21.53
CA GLU A 493 6.28 -26.06 21.66
C GLU A 493 7.60 -25.53 21.08
N THR A 494 7.59 -24.32 20.47
CA THR A 494 8.79 -23.73 19.88
C THR A 494 9.87 -23.45 20.93
N TYR A 495 9.46 -22.99 22.10
CA TYR A 495 10.31 -22.70 23.26
C TYR A 495 9.65 -23.33 24.48
N ILE A 496 10.36 -24.22 25.18
CA ILE A 496 9.80 -24.95 26.31
C ILE A 496 9.39 -24.01 27.45
N GLU A 497 10.11 -22.90 27.58
CA GLU A 497 9.90 -21.80 28.53
C GLU A 497 8.50 -21.19 28.42
N ILE A 498 7.87 -21.26 27.24
CA ILE A 498 6.49 -20.81 27.06
C ILE A 498 5.56 -21.59 27.98
N GLN A 499 5.65 -22.93 27.97
CA GLN A 499 4.75 -23.78 28.73
C GLN A 499 5.17 -23.95 30.20
N THR A 500 6.46 -23.83 30.51
CA THR A 500 7.00 -24.04 31.86
C THR A 500 7.14 -22.77 32.69
N GLU A 501 7.26 -21.58 32.07
CA GLU A 501 7.52 -20.31 32.77
C GLU A 501 6.54 -19.19 32.38
N HIS A 502 6.39 -18.90 31.09
CA HIS A 502 5.65 -17.71 30.64
C HIS A 502 4.12 -17.84 30.76
N LEU A 503 3.53 -18.99 30.39
CA LEU A 503 2.11 -19.25 30.59
C LEU A 503 1.70 -19.30 32.07
N PRO A 504 2.47 -19.96 32.98
CA PRO A 504 2.24 -19.84 34.42
C PRO A 504 2.27 -18.40 34.93
N GLN A 505 3.24 -17.61 34.48
CA GLN A 505 3.36 -16.20 34.87
C GLN A 505 2.18 -15.36 34.36
N LEU A 506 1.73 -15.59 33.12
CA LEU A 506 0.53 -14.97 32.56
C LEU A 506 -0.70 -15.32 33.40
N LEU A 507 -0.90 -16.59 33.73
CA LEU A 507 -2.03 -17.05 34.54
C LEU A 507 -2.04 -16.36 35.92
N LEU A 508 -0.87 -16.30 36.58
CA LEU A 508 -0.73 -15.64 37.88
C LEU A 508 -1.11 -14.15 37.81
N ARG A 509 -0.62 -13.44 36.78
CA ARG A 509 -0.92 -12.01 36.57
C ARG A 509 -2.41 -11.78 36.29
N MET A 510 -3.02 -12.61 35.44
CA MET A 510 -4.46 -12.54 35.15
C MET A 510 -5.31 -12.79 36.41
N ILE A 511 -5.01 -13.82 37.20
CA ILE A 511 -5.73 -14.11 38.46
C ILE A 511 -5.55 -12.97 39.46
N SER A 512 -4.35 -12.40 39.55
CA SER A 512 -4.06 -11.26 40.43
C SER A 512 -4.86 -10.02 40.03
N ALA A 513 -4.94 -9.72 38.73
CA ALA A 513 -5.75 -8.63 38.19
C ALA A 513 -7.24 -8.84 38.44
N LEU A 514 -7.76 -10.06 38.18
CA LEU A 514 -9.15 -10.42 38.45
C LEU A 514 -9.50 -10.28 39.94
N THR A 515 -8.60 -10.71 40.84
CA THR A 515 -8.81 -10.61 42.29
C THR A 515 -8.81 -9.14 42.73
N SER A 516 -7.91 -8.33 42.18
CA SER A 516 -7.78 -6.91 42.51
C SER A 516 -8.96 -6.06 42.00
N HIS A 517 -9.62 -6.50 40.93
CA HIS A 517 -10.70 -5.76 40.25
C HIS A 517 -12.05 -6.51 40.26
N LEU A 518 -12.22 -7.49 41.17
CA LEU A 518 -13.40 -8.36 41.20
C LEU A 518 -14.72 -7.60 41.33
N GLN A 519 -14.70 -6.49 42.08
CA GLN A 519 -15.90 -5.67 42.34
C GLN A 519 -16.34 -4.83 41.15
N THR A 520 -15.48 -4.68 40.13
CA THR A 520 -15.79 -3.87 38.97
C THR A 520 -16.20 -4.70 37.76
N LEU A 521 -15.75 -5.95 37.64
CA LEU A 521 -16.02 -6.78 36.46
C LEU A 521 -17.48 -7.26 36.39
N ARG A 522 -18.04 -7.28 35.18
CA ARG A 522 -19.37 -7.86 34.91
C ARG A 522 -19.31 -9.39 34.91
N LEU A 523 -20.46 -10.04 35.08
CA LEU A 523 -20.54 -11.50 35.11
C LEU A 523 -20.04 -12.17 33.82
N SER A 524 -20.34 -11.59 32.65
CA SER A 524 -19.87 -12.09 31.34
C SER A 524 -18.35 -12.01 31.22
N GLU A 525 -17.77 -10.86 31.56
CA GLU A 525 -16.32 -10.62 31.55
C GLU A 525 -15.57 -11.56 32.50
N LEU A 526 -16.10 -11.73 33.72
CA LEU A 526 -15.54 -12.67 34.69
C LEU A 526 -15.61 -14.10 34.18
N THR A 527 -16.74 -14.49 33.58
CA THR A 527 -16.93 -15.84 33.02
C THR A 527 -15.92 -16.12 31.90
N ASP A 528 -15.78 -15.21 30.94
CA ASP A 528 -14.86 -15.38 29.81
C ASP A 528 -13.40 -15.33 30.25
N SER A 529 -13.07 -14.48 31.22
CA SER A 529 -11.72 -14.41 31.80
C SER A 529 -11.36 -15.70 32.55
N LEU A 530 -12.28 -16.25 33.36
CA LEU A 530 -12.05 -17.52 34.05
C LEU A 530 -11.93 -18.71 33.09
N ARG A 531 -12.72 -18.72 32.01
CA ARG A 531 -12.59 -19.72 30.93
C ARG A 531 -11.23 -19.63 30.25
N LEU A 532 -10.74 -18.41 29.98
CA LEU A 532 -9.41 -18.20 29.42
C LEU A 532 -8.32 -18.67 30.39
N CYS A 533 -8.39 -18.31 31.68
CA CYS A 533 -7.47 -18.82 32.71
C CYS A 533 -7.46 -20.35 32.76
N SER A 534 -8.63 -21.01 32.69
CA SER A 534 -8.74 -22.46 32.65
C SER A 534 -8.07 -23.06 31.40
N LYS A 535 -8.12 -22.38 30.25
CA LYS A 535 -7.44 -22.81 29.02
C LYS A 535 -5.93 -22.62 29.10
N ILE A 536 -5.47 -21.50 29.66
CA ILE A 536 -4.04 -21.28 29.88
C ILE A 536 -3.49 -22.38 30.78
N LEU A 537 -4.18 -22.68 31.89
CA LEU A 537 -3.79 -23.74 32.82
C LEU A 537 -3.69 -25.11 32.14
N SER A 538 -4.56 -25.45 31.18
CA SER A 538 -4.49 -26.74 30.47
C SER A 538 -3.32 -26.84 29.49
N LYS A 539 -2.65 -25.72 29.18
CA LYS A 539 -1.47 -25.65 28.31
C LYS A 539 -0.15 -25.53 29.09
N VAL A 540 -0.22 -25.30 30.41
CA VAL A 540 0.95 -25.24 31.29
C VAL A 540 1.54 -26.63 31.49
N GLN A 541 2.86 -26.73 31.48
CA GLN A 541 3.60 -27.93 31.85
C GLN A 541 4.40 -27.69 33.13
N PRO A 542 4.53 -28.70 34.01
CA PRO A 542 5.43 -28.59 35.16
C PRO A 542 6.88 -28.43 34.68
N PRO A 543 7.73 -27.67 35.39
CA PRO A 543 9.14 -27.55 35.04
C PRO A 543 9.78 -28.94 34.98
N LEU A 544 10.42 -29.28 33.86
CA LEU A 544 11.15 -30.55 33.74
C LEU A 544 12.33 -30.51 34.71
N LEU A 545 12.24 -31.25 35.82
CA LEU A 545 13.40 -31.56 36.65
C LEU A 545 14.39 -32.36 35.79
N SER A 546 15.57 -31.79 35.54
CA SER A 546 16.66 -32.46 34.85
C SER A 546 16.93 -33.84 35.46
N ALA A 547 16.82 -34.88 34.65
CA ALA A 547 17.28 -36.21 34.99
C ALA A 547 18.82 -36.19 35.04
N GLY A 548 19.39 -36.07 36.24
CA GLY A 548 20.84 -36.01 36.41
C GLY A 548 21.32 -36.02 37.86
N THR A 549 21.14 -37.15 38.54
CA THR A 549 22.12 -37.86 39.41
C THR A 549 21.39 -38.70 40.46
N GLY A 550 21.79 -39.96 40.57
CA GLY A 550 21.07 -41.02 41.26
C GLY A 550 20.93 -40.82 42.77
N GLY A 551 19.72 -41.10 43.26
CA GLY A 551 19.42 -41.36 44.66
C GLY A 551 18.27 -42.36 44.71
N VAL A 552 18.58 -43.62 44.94
CA VAL A 552 17.64 -44.73 45.07
C VAL A 552 16.62 -44.41 46.17
N VAL A 553 15.33 -44.38 45.84
CA VAL A 553 14.26 -44.64 46.81
C VAL A 553 13.28 -45.64 46.18
N GLN A 554 13.26 -46.84 46.76
CA GLN A 554 12.44 -47.97 46.34
C GLN A 554 10.94 -47.66 46.48
N PHE A 555 10.17 -47.96 45.43
CA PHE A 555 8.74 -48.23 45.54
C PHE A 555 8.51 -49.70 45.89
N PRO A 556 7.61 -50.04 46.85
CA PRO A 556 7.10 -51.39 46.94
C PRO A 556 6.03 -51.61 45.87
N SER A 557 6.24 -52.64 45.08
CA SER A 557 5.38 -53.22 44.06
C SER A 557 4.07 -53.78 44.62
N GLY A 558 2.96 -53.60 43.89
CA GLY A 558 1.71 -54.35 44.09
C GLY A 558 0.71 -54.08 42.96
N GLN A 559 0.26 -55.16 42.30
CA GLN A 559 -0.44 -55.20 41.01
C GLN A 559 -1.91 -54.76 41.04
N ASN A 560 -2.39 -54.35 39.85
CA ASN A 560 -3.78 -54.13 39.44
C ASN A 560 -4.75 -55.26 39.85
N SER A 561 -5.93 -54.92 40.36
CA SER A 561 -7.25 -55.34 39.81
C SER A 561 -8.43 -54.92 40.70
N ALA A 562 -9.57 -54.62 40.04
CA ALA A 562 -10.92 -54.36 40.56
C ALA A 562 -11.12 -52.99 41.24
N VAL A 563 -11.83 -51.99 40.68
CA VAL A 563 -13.16 -52.02 40.03
C VAL A 563 -14.16 -52.87 40.82
N LYS A 564 -14.44 -52.45 42.06
CA LYS A 564 -15.67 -52.69 42.84
C LYS A 564 -15.37 -52.27 44.28
N GLU A 565 -15.76 -51.06 44.67
CA GLU A 565 -16.07 -50.62 46.05
C GLU A 565 -15.98 -49.08 46.14
N TRP A 566 -16.88 -48.37 45.48
CA TRP A 566 -17.12 -46.95 45.80
C TRP A 566 -18.60 -46.55 45.65
N GLU A 567 -19.50 -47.47 46.02
CA GLU A 567 -20.92 -47.14 46.20
C GLU A 567 -21.42 -47.18 47.64
N ASP A 568 -20.67 -47.74 48.60
CA ASP A 568 -21.11 -47.78 50.01
C ASP A 568 -20.16 -47.03 50.94
N LYS A 569 -20.38 -45.73 51.09
CA LYS A 569 -20.13 -44.95 52.32
C LYS A 569 -20.63 -43.51 52.18
N LYS A 570 -21.94 -43.37 51.93
CA LYS A 570 -22.70 -42.24 52.47
C LYS A 570 -23.22 -42.67 53.85
N VAL A 571 -23.31 -41.70 54.76
CA VAL A 571 -23.82 -41.81 56.14
C VAL A 571 -22.78 -42.32 57.15
N ILE A 572 -22.18 -41.40 57.89
CA ILE A 572 -22.07 -41.35 59.36
C ILE A 572 -21.05 -40.26 59.73
N SER A 573 -21.46 -39.37 60.63
CA SER A 573 -20.69 -38.33 61.35
C SER A 573 -20.75 -36.90 60.81
N ALA A 574 -21.94 -36.31 60.91
CA ALA A 574 -22.06 -34.97 61.46
C ALA A 574 -21.78 -35.05 62.99
N GLU A 575 -21.39 -33.91 63.58
CA GLU A 575 -21.05 -33.69 65.00
C GLU A 575 -19.64 -34.16 65.42
N PHE A 576 -18.70 -33.21 65.49
CA PHE A 576 -18.07 -32.79 66.76
C PHE A 576 -17.10 -31.62 66.51
N LEU A 577 -17.17 -30.63 67.39
CA LEU A 577 -16.19 -29.55 67.65
C LEU A 577 -16.26 -28.24 66.82
N LEU A 578 -17.34 -27.50 67.08
CA LEU A 578 -17.26 -26.07 67.41
C LEU A 578 -16.64 -25.93 68.82
N SER A 579 -15.42 -25.40 68.93
CA SER A 579 -14.92 -24.72 70.14
C SER A 579 -13.54 -24.12 69.85
N ASP A 580 -13.33 -22.88 70.32
CA ASP A 580 -12.04 -22.22 70.54
C ASP A 580 -11.26 -21.67 69.34
N ARG A 581 -11.49 -20.38 69.06
CA ARG A 581 -10.42 -19.34 69.06
C ARG A 581 -11.01 -17.93 68.94
N PHE A 582 -11.34 -17.34 70.09
CA PHE A 582 -11.44 -15.89 70.29
C PHE A 582 -10.47 -15.51 71.41
N ARG A 583 -9.30 -14.95 71.06
CA ARG A 583 -8.54 -14.00 71.88
C ARG A 583 -7.35 -13.47 71.07
N ALA A 584 -7.49 -12.25 70.57
CA ALA A 584 -6.37 -11.38 70.24
C ALA A 584 -6.23 -10.40 71.42
N GLU A 585 -5.05 -10.39 72.02
CA GLU A 585 -4.65 -9.41 73.03
C GLU A 585 -4.09 -8.16 72.34
N HIS A 586 -4.49 -7.02 72.88
CA HIS A 586 -3.79 -5.74 72.77
C HIS A 586 -2.37 -5.87 73.33
N PHE A 587 -1.36 -5.46 72.55
CA PHE A 587 -0.44 -4.35 72.84
C PHE A 587 0.50 -4.12 71.66
#